data_AF-A0A7S2YLP8-F1
#
_entry.id   AF-A0A7S2YLP8-F1
#
_cell.length_a   1.000
_cell.length_b   1.000
_cell.length_c   1.000
_cell.angle_alpha   90.00
_cell.angle_beta   90.00
_cell.angle_gamma   90.00
#
_symmetry.space_group_name_H-M   'P 1'
#
loop_
_entity.id
_entity.type
_entity.pdbx_description
1 polymer ?
#
loop_
_entity_poly.entity_id
_entity_poly.type
_entity_poly.pdbx_seq_one_letter_code
_entity_poly.pdbx_strand_id
1 'polypeptide(L)'
;SLQYSPWDFDLEVGLATHKVAPVLSFAKQKLDEVALVAKAAAGSNARHTMAGHYEAWQAYRSHQGLMSSLSVSKRVEELKDEDFVRSKDYKTRRTMQLKDVPILPTTTIGSFPQTKAIRQS
;
A
#
# COMPACT_ATOMS: atom_id res chain seq x y z
N SER A 1 13.85 16.02 -7.21
CA SER A 1 13.26 16.56 -5.95
C SER A 1 12.82 15.39 -5.08
N LEU A 2 12.97 15.50 -3.75
CA LEU A 2 12.52 14.50 -2.77
C LEU A 2 11.22 14.90 -2.05
N GLN A 3 10.52 15.95 -2.51
CA GLN A 3 9.32 16.51 -1.86
C GLN A 3 8.10 15.57 -1.77
N TYR A 4 8.11 14.49 -2.55
CA TYR A 4 7.05 13.47 -2.56
C TYR A 4 7.44 12.22 -1.77
N SER A 5 8.60 12.24 -1.10
CA SER A 5 9.00 11.21 -0.14
C SER A 5 8.80 11.75 1.27
N PRO A 6 8.41 10.89 2.23
CA PRO A 6 8.50 11.24 3.64
C PRO A 6 9.94 11.61 4.01
N TRP A 7 10.11 12.34 5.12
CA TRP A 7 11.37 12.99 5.46
C TRP A 7 12.47 11.99 5.89
N ASP A 8 12.27 11.27 6.99
CA ASP A 8 13.30 10.44 7.62
C ASP A 8 12.67 9.18 8.21
N PHE A 9 13.15 8.01 7.78
CA PHE A 9 12.66 6.72 8.26
C PHE A 9 13.00 6.48 9.74
N ASP A 10 14.07 7.10 10.26
CA ASP A 10 14.49 6.92 11.66
C ASP A 10 13.44 7.45 12.66
N LEU A 11 12.46 8.24 12.18
CA LEU A 11 11.33 8.73 12.97
C LEU A 11 10.15 7.74 13.06
N GLU A 12 10.16 6.66 12.27
CA GLU A 12 9.07 5.69 12.17
C GLU A 12 9.16 4.61 13.26
N VAL A 13 8.95 4.99 14.52
CA VAL A 13 9.05 4.09 15.70
C VAL A 13 8.15 2.86 15.57
N GLY A 14 6.95 3.02 15.02
CA GLY A 14 5.98 1.93 14.84
C GLY A 14 6.36 0.94 13.72
N LEU A 15 7.22 1.35 12.80
CA LEU A 15 7.69 0.51 11.69
C LEU A 15 9.10 -0.01 11.89
N ALA A 16 9.87 0.51 12.85
CA ALA A 16 11.27 0.13 13.09
C ALA A 16 11.46 -1.37 13.32
N THR A 17 10.49 -2.05 13.96
CA THR A 17 10.52 -3.50 14.20
C THR A 17 9.81 -4.31 13.11
N HIS A 18 9.18 -3.64 12.13
CA HIS A 18 8.47 -4.30 11.06
C HIS A 18 9.45 -4.92 10.06
N LYS A 19 9.09 -6.07 9.52
CA LYS A 19 9.94 -6.86 8.60
C LYS A 19 10.23 -6.17 7.25
N VAL A 20 9.56 -5.04 6.98
CA VAL A 20 9.76 -4.22 5.78
C VAL A 20 10.71 -3.06 6.01
N ALA A 21 11.02 -2.73 7.27
CA ALA A 21 11.93 -1.63 7.61
C ALA A 21 13.25 -1.66 6.83
N PRO A 22 13.91 -2.83 6.65
CA PRO A 22 15.21 -2.87 5.96
C PRO A 22 15.18 -2.49 4.47
N VAL A 23 14.01 -2.43 3.85
CA VAL A 23 13.83 -2.10 2.42
C VAL A 23 13.14 -0.75 2.19
N LEU A 24 12.89 0.03 3.25
CA LEU A 24 12.33 1.36 3.15
C LEU A 24 13.42 2.43 3.17
N SER A 25 13.30 3.41 2.27
CA SER A 25 14.20 4.56 2.21
C SER A 25 13.39 5.84 2.00
N PHE A 26 13.46 6.75 2.96
CA PHE A 26 12.82 8.08 2.93
C PHE A 26 13.81 9.12 2.36
N ALA A 27 13.45 10.41 2.36
CA ALA A 27 14.26 11.44 1.71
C ALA A 27 15.72 11.46 2.22
N LYS A 28 15.93 11.40 3.53
CA LYS A 28 17.28 11.32 4.13
C LYS A 28 18.05 10.08 3.65
N GLN A 29 17.47 8.89 3.81
CA GLN A 29 18.11 7.62 3.40
C GLN A 29 18.39 7.59 1.89
N LYS A 30 17.52 8.18 1.05
CA LYS A 30 17.75 8.28 -0.40
C LYS A 30 18.94 9.17 -0.75
N LEU A 31 19.25 10.20 0.04
CA LEU A 31 20.47 10.99 -0.16
C LEU A 31 21.72 10.16 0.15
N ASP A 32 21.68 9.33 1.20
CA ASP A 32 22.75 8.39 1.51
C ASP A 32 22.95 7.35 0.40
N GLU A 33 21.85 6.84 -0.18
CA GLU A 33 21.88 5.93 -1.34
C GLU A 33 22.53 6.59 -2.56
N VAL A 34 22.16 7.83 -2.89
CA VAL A 34 22.77 8.58 -4.01
C VAL A 34 24.27 8.78 -3.77
N ALA A 35 24.66 9.16 -2.54
CA ALA A 35 26.06 9.32 -2.18
C ALA A 35 26.84 8.00 -2.27
N LEU A 36 26.23 6.88 -1.86
CA LEU A 36 26.79 5.54 -1.96
C LEU A 36 27.03 5.15 -3.43
N VAL A 37 26.03 5.34 -4.30
CA VAL A 37 26.14 5.06 -5.73
C VAL A 37 27.22 5.92 -6.38
N ALA A 38 27.28 7.21 -6.05
CA ALA A 38 28.32 8.11 -6.57
C ALA A 38 29.74 7.67 -6.15
N LYS A 39 29.94 7.27 -4.89
CA LYS A 39 31.22 6.74 -4.40
C LYS A 39 31.61 5.44 -5.11
N ALA A 40 30.66 4.53 -5.28
CA ALA A 40 30.88 3.27 -5.98
C ALA A 40 31.30 3.51 -7.45
N ALA A 41 30.62 4.42 -8.13
CA ALA A 41 30.95 4.80 -9.51
C ALA A 41 32.33 5.47 -9.63
N ALA A 42 32.78 6.17 -8.60
CA ALA A 42 34.12 6.76 -8.52
C ALA A 42 35.23 5.77 -8.14
N GLY A 43 34.93 4.46 -8.04
CA GLY A 43 35.91 3.42 -7.74
C GLY A 43 36.20 3.20 -6.25
N SER A 44 35.43 3.82 -5.35
CA SER A 44 35.52 3.52 -3.92
C SER A 44 35.00 2.11 -3.63
N ASN A 45 35.60 1.40 -2.66
CA ASN A 45 35.12 0.08 -2.24
C ASN A 45 33.81 0.20 -1.43
N ALA A 46 32.68 0.27 -2.14
CA ALA A 46 31.32 0.31 -1.58
C ALA A 46 30.71 -1.09 -1.36
N ARG A 47 31.48 -2.17 -1.62
CA ARG A 47 30.96 -3.55 -1.71
C ARG A 47 30.26 -4.01 -0.44
N HIS A 48 30.78 -3.65 0.74
CA HIS A 48 30.20 -4.07 2.02
C HIS A 48 28.81 -3.48 2.25
N THR A 49 28.65 -2.17 2.07
CA THR A 49 27.34 -1.50 2.23
C THR A 49 26.33 -2.00 1.19
N MET A 50 26.75 -2.19 -0.06
CA MET A 50 25.88 -2.74 -1.11
C MET A 50 25.46 -4.20 -0.81
N ALA A 51 26.32 -5.00 -0.19
CA ALA A 51 25.97 -6.35 0.23
C ALA A 51 24.85 -6.35 1.29
N GLY A 52 24.92 -5.44 2.28
CA GLY A 52 23.85 -5.30 3.29
C GLY A 52 22.49 -4.93 2.67
N HIS A 53 22.46 -4.02 1.70
CA HIS A 53 21.23 -3.71 0.96
C HIS A 53 20.71 -4.93 0.17
N TYR A 54 21.60 -5.69 -0.47
CA TYR A 54 21.21 -6.89 -1.19
C TYR A 54 20.61 -7.95 -0.27
N GLU A 55 21.25 -8.20 0.87
CA GLU A 55 20.75 -9.13 1.89
C GLU A 55 19.38 -8.71 2.43
N ALA A 56 19.17 -7.42 2.70
CA ALA A 56 17.88 -6.89 3.12
C ALA A 56 16.77 -7.18 2.09
N TRP A 57 17.05 -6.96 0.80
CA TRP A 57 16.11 -7.27 -0.27
C TRP A 57 15.85 -8.77 -0.43
N GLN A 58 16.87 -9.61 -0.27
CA GLN A 58 16.70 -11.07 -0.31
C GLN A 58 15.84 -11.56 0.86
N ALA A 59 16.11 -11.07 2.08
CA ALA A 59 15.31 -11.39 3.26
C ALA A 59 13.85 -10.96 3.06
N TYR A 60 13.60 -9.75 2.57
CA TYR A 60 12.26 -9.25 2.27
C TYR A 60 11.52 -10.13 1.23
N ARG A 61 12.18 -10.50 0.12
CA ARG A 61 11.59 -11.35 -0.93
C ARG A 61 11.32 -12.78 -0.48
N SER A 62 12.17 -13.32 0.40
CA SER A 62 12.01 -14.67 0.95
C SER A 62 10.85 -14.79 1.93
N HIS A 63 10.32 -13.65 2.42
CA HIS A 63 9.30 -13.65 3.44
C HIS A 63 7.93 -14.07 2.88
N GLN A 64 7.52 -15.30 3.18
CA GLN A 64 6.19 -15.78 2.87
C GLN A 64 5.11 -14.92 3.54
N GLY A 65 4.06 -14.55 2.80
CA GLY A 65 2.99 -13.69 3.28
C GLY A 65 3.22 -12.18 3.16
N LEU A 66 4.44 -11.71 2.90
CA LEU A 66 4.68 -10.29 2.56
C LEU A 66 4.60 -10.02 1.05
N MET A 67 5.22 -10.90 0.25
CA MET A 67 5.28 -10.74 -1.22
C MET A 67 4.30 -11.67 -1.95
N SER A 68 4.11 -12.88 -1.43
CA SER A 68 3.24 -13.88 -2.04
C SER A 68 2.35 -14.52 -0.98
N SER A 69 1.04 -14.42 -1.21
CA SER A 69 0.03 -15.13 -0.44
C SER A 69 -0.66 -16.11 -1.37
N LEU A 70 -0.43 -17.41 -1.15
CA LEU A 70 -1.01 -18.47 -1.99
C LEU A 70 -2.54 -18.41 -2.02
N SER A 71 -3.18 -18.01 -0.92
CA SER A 71 -4.64 -17.85 -0.87
C SER A 71 -5.12 -16.69 -1.75
N VAL A 72 -4.36 -15.59 -1.81
CA VAL A 72 -4.67 -14.46 -2.69
C VAL A 72 -4.48 -14.86 -4.15
N SER A 73 -3.36 -15.51 -4.49
CA SER A 73 -3.11 -15.99 -5.86
C SER A 73 -4.22 -16.92 -6.36
N LYS A 74 -4.57 -17.94 -5.56
CA LYS A 74 -5.67 -18.87 -5.90
C LYS A 74 -7.00 -18.15 -6.11
N ARG A 75 -7.34 -17.21 -5.23
CA ARG A 75 -8.60 -16.44 -5.35
C ARG A 75 -8.63 -15.59 -6.62
N VAL A 76 -7.49 -15.03 -7.03
CA VAL A 76 -7.39 -14.24 -8.28
C VAL A 76 -7.49 -15.16 -9.49
N GLU A 77 -6.87 -16.34 -9.46
CA GLU A 77 -6.97 -17.35 -10.53
C GLU A 77 -8.39 -17.91 -10.71
N GLU A 78 -9.18 -17.96 -9.64
CA GLU A 78 -10.56 -18.45 -9.65
C GLU A 78 -11.59 -17.41 -10.15
N LEU A 79 -11.18 -16.17 -10.41
CA LEU A 79 -12.08 -15.12 -10.91
C LEU A 79 -12.67 -15.50 -12.27
N LYS A 80 -13.97 -15.23 -12.43
CA LYS A 80 -14.70 -15.47 -13.68
C LYS A 80 -15.34 -14.19 -14.18
N ASP A 81 -15.69 -14.14 -15.46
CA ASP A 81 -16.33 -12.97 -16.07
C ASP A 81 -17.64 -12.59 -15.35
N GLU A 82 -18.35 -13.59 -14.79
CA GLU A 82 -19.58 -13.37 -14.03
C GLU A 82 -19.37 -12.56 -12.73
N ASP A 83 -18.17 -12.60 -12.14
CA ASP A 83 -17.87 -11.85 -10.90
C ASP A 83 -17.86 -10.33 -11.13
N PHE A 84 -17.70 -9.90 -12.38
CA PHE A 84 -17.62 -8.49 -12.77
C PHE A 84 -18.96 -7.93 -13.23
N VAL A 85 -19.98 -8.77 -13.39
CA VAL A 85 -21.31 -8.35 -13.85
C VAL A 85 -22.37 -8.65 -12.79
N ARG A 86 -23.46 -7.86 -12.81
CA ARG A 86 -24.61 -8.14 -11.96
C ARG A 86 -25.42 -9.27 -12.58
N SER A 87 -25.94 -10.18 -11.75
CA SER A 87 -26.74 -11.34 -12.20
C SER A 87 -28.04 -11.00 -12.94
N LYS A 88 -28.53 -9.76 -12.80
CA LYS A 88 -29.71 -9.24 -13.50
C LYS A 88 -29.43 -7.84 -14.01
N ASP A 89 -30.06 -7.49 -15.12
CA ASP A 89 -29.98 -6.16 -15.72
C ASP A 89 -30.54 -5.07 -14.79
N TYR A 90 -30.22 -3.82 -15.10
CA TYR A 90 -30.63 -2.70 -14.27
C TYR A 90 -32.14 -2.54 -14.14
N LYS A 91 -32.94 -2.74 -15.21
CA LYS A 91 -34.39 -2.55 -15.17
C LYS A 91 -35.02 -3.55 -14.21
N THR A 92 -34.60 -4.82 -14.28
CA THR A 92 -35.08 -5.87 -13.38
C THR A 92 -34.69 -5.59 -11.93
N ARG A 93 -33.43 -5.21 -11.66
CA ARG A 93 -32.98 -4.92 -10.28
C ARG A 93 -33.63 -3.68 -9.70
N ARG A 94 -33.79 -2.62 -10.50
CA ARG A 94 -34.34 -1.34 -10.05
C ARG A 94 -35.76 -1.48 -9.51
N THR A 95 -36.62 -2.25 -10.18
CA THR A 95 -38.00 -2.49 -9.72
C THR A 95 -38.03 -3.19 -8.36
N MET A 96 -37.10 -4.12 -8.11
CA MET A 96 -36.98 -4.79 -6.81
C MET A 96 -36.40 -3.86 -5.73
N GLN A 97 -35.46 -2.99 -6.08
CA GLN A 97 -34.76 -2.10 -5.15
C GLN A 97 -35.59 -0.89 -4.71
N LEU A 98 -36.45 -0.37 -5.58
CA LEU A 98 -37.20 0.87 -5.34
C LEU A 98 -38.66 0.66 -4.92
N LYS A 99 -39.05 -0.58 -4.60
CA LYS A 99 -40.44 -0.92 -4.27
C LYS A 99 -41.05 -0.01 -3.20
N ASP A 100 -40.26 0.38 -2.20
CA ASP A 100 -40.68 1.17 -1.04
C ASP A 100 -39.96 2.53 -0.95
N VAL A 101 -39.39 3.03 -2.05
CA VAL A 101 -38.65 4.30 -2.09
C VAL A 101 -39.56 5.41 -2.65
N PRO A 102 -39.68 6.57 -1.97
CA PRO A 102 -40.52 7.67 -2.46
C PRO A 102 -39.98 8.24 -3.77
N ILE A 103 -40.86 8.91 -4.51
CA ILE A 103 -40.45 9.72 -5.67
C ILE A 103 -39.54 10.86 -5.17
N LEU A 104 -38.40 11.05 -5.84
CA LEU A 104 -37.33 12.00 -5.47
C LEU A 104 -36.74 11.74 -4.07
N PRO A 105 -36.13 10.57 -3.84
CA PRO A 105 -35.49 10.28 -2.57
C PRO A 105 -34.27 11.19 -2.37
N THR A 106 -34.06 11.65 -1.13
CA THR A 106 -32.86 12.38 -0.74
C THR A 106 -31.89 11.45 -0.03
N THR A 107 -30.60 11.69 -0.22
CA THR A 107 -29.53 10.97 0.47
C THR A 107 -28.37 11.92 0.73
N THR A 108 -27.53 11.59 1.71
CA THR A 108 -26.18 12.15 1.81
C THR A 108 -25.20 11.29 1.00
N ILE A 109 -23.99 11.80 0.75
CA ILE A 109 -22.96 11.09 -0.01
C ILE A 109 -22.09 10.20 0.89
N GLY A 110 -22.09 10.42 2.21
CA GLY A 110 -21.22 9.68 3.13
C GLY A 110 -21.02 10.40 4.45
N SER A 111 -19.77 10.79 4.73
CA SER A 111 -19.34 11.25 6.05
C SER A 111 -20.15 12.43 6.59
N PHE A 112 -20.42 12.36 7.90
CA PHE A 112 -20.96 13.46 8.70
C PHE A 112 -19.82 14.26 9.36
N PRO A 113 -20.11 15.44 9.95
CA PRO A 113 -19.10 16.24 10.62
C PRO A 113 -18.31 15.45 11.67
N GLN A 114 -16.99 15.43 11.54
CA GLN A 114 -16.11 14.81 12.52
C GLN A 114 -15.94 15.75 13.72
N THR A 115 -16.59 15.44 14.84
CA THR A 115 -16.56 16.27 16.05
C THR A 115 -15.28 16.03 16.85
N LYS A 116 -15.03 16.89 17.86
CA LYS A 116 -13.89 16.72 18.79
C LYS A 116 -13.97 15.41 19.57
N ALA A 117 -15.17 15.04 20.05
CA ALA A 117 -15.38 13.79 20.77
C ALA A 117 -15.00 12.56 19.93
N ILE A 118 -15.32 12.57 18.63
CA ILE A 118 -14.98 11.47 17.70
C ILE A 118 -13.47 11.39 17.40
N ARG A 119 -12.74 12.51 17.44
CA ARG A 119 -11.28 12.50 17.21
C ARG A 119 -10.46 12.14 18.45
N GLN A 120 -11.07 12.17 19.64
CA GLN A 120 -10.40 11.91 20.92
C GLN A 120 -10.59 10.47 21.43
N SER A 121 -11.44 9.68 20.78
CA SER A 121 -11.67 8.26 21.08
C SER A 121 -10.57 7.36 20.54
#